data_AF-A0A229G2V9-F1
#
_entry.id   AF-A0A229G2V9-F1
#
_cell.length_a   1.000
_cell.length_b   1.000
_cell.length_c   1.000
_cell.angle_alpha   90.00
_cell.angle_beta   90.00
_cell.angle_gamma   90.00
#
_symmetry.space_group_name_H-M   'P 1'
#
loop_
_entity.id
_entity.type
_entity.pdbx_description
1 polymer ?
#
loop_
_entity_poly.entity_id
_entity_poly.type
_entity_poly.pdbx_seq_one_letter_code
_entity_poly.pdbx_strand_id
1 'polypeptide(L)'
;MLKFRLNCQYITFKSALGGLILPALLVSTVLSTQAATPTKATSTSKSAITKPVKLITDVITYAERDWRSDDGKFLLTIYSGVWNPHGTLFYLNKDGGVSVEGFQKGLNITLKSYDPEVGLEAPPEYAIDGTLNLRNNTLVGTVTHYPEGKATIKKTTFNPAIPIKTYPQFVFKYYGFDNDRWYRSTITRVDVINKDTKKVVQKLTGFEVDAHSTRYVDMNYDGYFDLVLNVAEGDHSDKYIYWLYDPQSKKFVRNKTLEAVLGYATRYPHKQLARFNDDTLKRVDGQWKRVPCC
;
A
#
# COMPACT_ATOMS: atom_id res chain seq x y z
N MET A 1 23.16 34.91 10.76
CA MET A 1 22.47 34.66 12.05
C MET A 1 21.12 35.34 12.02
N LEU A 2 20.03 34.61 11.81
CA LEU A 2 18.67 35.10 12.06
C LEU A 2 17.85 33.90 12.58
N LYS A 3 17.45 33.95 13.85
CA LYS A 3 16.64 32.93 14.52
C LYS A 3 15.17 33.35 14.41
N PHE A 4 14.37 32.60 13.66
CA PHE A 4 12.91 32.68 13.77
C PHE A 4 12.43 31.62 14.77
N ARG A 5 11.88 32.08 15.90
CA ARG A 5 11.13 31.25 16.85
C ARG A 5 9.66 31.31 16.46
N LEU A 6 9.04 30.17 16.15
CA LEU A 6 7.59 30.03 16.12
C LEU A 6 7.09 29.68 17.52
N ASN A 7 6.26 30.57 18.09
CA ASN A 7 5.49 30.32 19.29
C ASN A 7 4.20 29.57 18.91
N CYS A 8 4.00 28.38 19.45
CA CYS A 8 2.76 27.62 19.37
C CYS A 8 1.88 27.99 20.58
N GLN A 9 0.72 28.63 20.36
CA GLN A 9 -0.28 28.89 21.40
C GLN A 9 -1.31 27.76 21.41
N TYR A 10 -1.45 27.11 22.57
CA TYR A 10 -2.45 26.08 22.85
C TYR A 10 -3.82 26.72 23.11
N ILE A 11 -4.86 26.27 22.39
CA ILE A 11 -6.26 26.54 22.70
C ILE A 11 -6.80 25.36 23.52
N THR A 12 -7.10 25.58 24.80
CA THR A 12 -7.81 24.65 25.67
C THR A 12 -9.32 24.84 25.53
N PHE A 13 -10.07 23.79 25.17
CA PHE A 13 -11.53 23.76 25.34
C PHE A 13 -11.91 23.07 26.65
N LYS A 14 -12.61 23.81 27.51
CA LYS A 14 -13.24 23.32 28.74
C LYS A 14 -14.49 22.51 28.40
N SER A 15 -14.63 21.34 29.01
CA SER A 15 -15.86 20.57 29.07
C SER A 15 -16.88 21.26 29.97
N ALA A 16 -18.15 21.25 29.56
CA ALA A 16 -19.29 21.58 30.41
C ALA A 16 -20.19 20.35 30.51
N LEU A 17 -20.24 19.79 31.71
CA LEU A 17 -21.30 18.89 32.18
C LEU A 17 -22.63 19.65 32.16
N GLY A 18 -23.68 19.02 31.64
CA GLY A 18 -25.06 19.44 31.81
C GLY A 18 -25.95 18.21 31.84
N GLY A 19 -26.25 17.72 33.04
CA GLY A 19 -27.19 16.62 33.24
C GLY A 19 -28.62 17.10 33.07
N LEU A 20 -29.47 16.21 32.58
CA LEU A 20 -30.92 16.30 32.75
C LEU A 20 -31.50 14.89 32.88
N ILE A 21 -32.11 14.68 34.04
CA ILE A 21 -32.90 13.53 34.46
C ILE A 21 -34.36 13.82 34.08
N LEU A 22 -35.11 12.75 33.76
CA LEU A 22 -36.56 12.49 33.95
C LEU A 22 -37.21 11.90 32.68
N PRO A 23 -38.35 11.19 32.78
CA PRO A 23 -38.63 10.01 33.62
C PRO A 23 -39.21 8.86 32.77
N ALA A 24 -39.29 7.68 33.37
CA ALA A 24 -39.99 6.54 32.80
C ALA A 24 -41.51 6.79 32.69
N LEU A 25 -42.09 6.45 31.53
CA LEU A 25 -43.53 6.31 31.35
C LEU A 25 -43.82 5.00 30.63
N LEU A 26 -44.28 4.02 31.40
CA LEU A 26 -44.92 2.81 30.95
C LEU A 26 -46.28 3.17 30.35
N VAL A 27 -46.47 2.90 29.06
CA VAL A 27 -47.79 2.83 28.44
C VAL A 27 -47.94 1.44 27.82
N SER A 28 -48.71 0.61 28.51
CA SER A 28 -49.39 -0.54 27.94
C SER A 28 -50.49 -0.07 27.00
N THR A 29 -50.66 -0.69 25.83
CA THR A 29 -51.89 -1.42 25.44
C THR A 29 -51.95 -1.80 23.95
N VAL A 30 -52.61 -2.95 23.73
CA VAL A 30 -53.28 -3.52 22.55
C VAL A 30 -52.45 -3.96 21.34
N LEU A 31 -52.21 -5.29 21.27
CA LEU A 31 -52.05 -6.00 19.99
C LEU A 31 -53.37 -5.93 19.21
N SER A 32 -53.36 -5.26 18.07
CA SER A 32 -54.35 -5.44 17.01
C SER A 32 -53.79 -6.44 16.00
N THR A 33 -54.26 -7.68 16.05
CA THR A 33 -54.04 -8.67 14.99
C THR A 33 -54.91 -8.30 13.78
N GLN A 34 -54.34 -7.60 12.81
CA GLN A 34 -54.86 -7.61 11.44
C GLN A 34 -54.14 -8.70 10.66
N ALA A 35 -54.92 -9.69 10.22
CA ALA A 35 -54.49 -10.70 9.28
C ALA A 35 -54.18 -10.04 7.94
N ALA A 36 -52.89 -9.93 7.61
CA ALA A 36 -52.45 -9.58 6.26
C ALA A 36 -52.54 -10.83 5.38
N THR A 37 -53.38 -10.75 4.34
CA THR A 37 -53.40 -11.68 3.22
C THR A 37 -52.01 -11.76 2.57
N PRO A 38 -51.49 -12.97 2.25
CA PRO A 38 -50.21 -13.07 1.57
C PRO A 38 -50.37 -12.64 0.11
N THR A 39 -50.04 -11.38 -0.18
CA THR A 39 -49.83 -10.93 -1.55
C THR A 39 -48.62 -11.68 -2.10
N LYS A 40 -48.86 -12.54 -3.08
CA LYS A 40 -47.84 -13.30 -3.80
C LYS A 40 -46.88 -12.30 -4.45
N ALA A 41 -45.77 -12.01 -3.78
CA ALA A 41 -44.70 -11.20 -4.35
C ALA A 41 -44.08 -12.01 -5.50
N THR A 42 -44.42 -11.62 -6.72
CA THR A 42 -43.72 -12.08 -7.92
C THR A 42 -42.28 -11.59 -7.82
N SER A 43 -41.39 -12.45 -7.32
CA SER A 43 -39.95 -12.23 -7.38
C SER A 43 -39.52 -12.31 -8.83
N THR A 44 -39.56 -11.19 -9.54
CA THR A 44 -38.79 -11.01 -10.77
C THR A 44 -37.31 -11.00 -10.37
N SER A 45 -36.71 -12.19 -10.35
CA SER A 45 -35.26 -12.33 -10.37
C SER A 45 -34.78 -11.67 -11.66
N LYS A 46 -34.33 -10.41 -11.59
CA LYS A 46 -33.49 -9.83 -12.61
C LYS A 46 -32.27 -10.75 -12.70
N SER A 47 -32.25 -11.59 -13.72
CA SER A 47 -31.07 -12.34 -14.11
C SER A 47 -29.99 -11.29 -14.37
N ALA A 48 -29.04 -11.17 -13.44
CA ALA A 48 -27.89 -10.31 -13.61
C ALA A 48 -27.14 -10.84 -14.83
N ILE A 49 -27.09 -10.04 -15.90
CA ILE A 49 -26.30 -10.35 -17.08
C ILE A 49 -24.84 -10.46 -16.61
N THR A 50 -24.37 -11.67 -16.37
CA THR A 50 -22.97 -11.94 -16.06
C THR A 50 -22.14 -11.62 -17.28
N LYS A 51 -21.47 -10.46 -17.28
CA LYS A 51 -20.48 -10.11 -18.30
C LYS A 51 -19.43 -11.24 -18.37
N PRO A 52 -19.05 -11.70 -19.58
CA PRO A 52 -18.09 -12.79 -19.71
C PRO A 52 -16.73 -12.35 -19.13
N VAL A 53 -16.21 -13.15 -18.21
CA VAL A 53 -14.92 -12.90 -17.55
C VAL A 53 -13.78 -13.37 -18.45
N LYS A 54 -12.89 -12.45 -18.84
CA LYS A 54 -11.71 -12.70 -19.68
C LYS A 54 -10.41 -12.37 -18.95
N LEU A 55 -9.29 -12.85 -19.47
CA LEU A 55 -7.95 -12.46 -19.01
C LEU A 55 -7.69 -10.99 -19.37
N ILE A 56 -7.13 -10.23 -18.44
CA ILE A 56 -6.66 -8.85 -18.64
C ILE A 56 -5.13 -8.87 -18.58
N THR A 57 -4.47 -8.46 -19.66
CA THR A 57 -3.00 -8.59 -19.82
C THR A 57 -2.23 -7.35 -19.39
N ASP A 58 -2.87 -6.18 -19.38
CA ASP A 58 -2.18 -4.90 -19.32
C ASP A 58 -2.18 -4.30 -17.90
N VAL A 59 -2.44 -5.14 -16.89
CA VAL A 59 -2.41 -4.73 -15.48
C VAL A 59 -0.97 -4.69 -15.00
N ILE A 60 -0.49 -3.51 -14.62
CA ILE A 60 0.85 -3.36 -14.05
C ILE A 60 0.82 -3.77 -12.58
N THR A 61 1.74 -4.66 -12.17
CA THR A 61 1.99 -4.96 -10.75
C THR A 61 3.37 -4.47 -10.37
N TYR A 62 3.44 -3.35 -9.66
CA TYR A 62 4.71 -2.80 -9.19
C TYR A 62 4.99 -3.25 -7.76
N ALA A 63 6.28 -3.40 -7.45
CA ALA A 63 6.73 -3.82 -6.13
C ALA A 63 7.32 -2.64 -5.36
N GLU A 64 6.74 -2.32 -4.21
CA GLU A 64 7.33 -1.39 -3.24
C GLU A 64 8.28 -2.14 -2.32
N ARG A 65 9.53 -1.69 -2.26
CA ARG A 65 10.61 -2.38 -1.56
C ARG A 65 11.22 -1.48 -0.53
N ASP A 66 11.41 -2.03 0.67
CA ASP A 66 12.03 -1.33 1.79
C ASP A 66 13.30 -2.07 2.18
N TRP A 67 14.45 -1.41 1.99
CA TRP A 67 15.74 -2.00 2.25
C TRP A 67 16.62 -1.17 3.15
N ARG A 68 17.35 -1.84 4.04
CA ARG A 68 18.37 -1.25 4.89
C ARG A 68 19.76 -1.58 4.34
N SER A 69 20.65 -0.59 4.30
CA SER A 69 22.05 -0.84 3.96
C SER A 69 22.71 -1.74 4.99
N ASP A 70 23.69 -2.54 4.55
CA ASP A 70 24.48 -3.46 5.39
C ASP A 70 25.24 -2.75 6.53
N ASP A 71 25.65 -1.51 6.33
CA ASP A 71 26.24 -0.66 7.38
C ASP A 71 25.21 0.03 8.29
N GLY A 72 23.93 -0.20 8.05
CA GLY A 72 22.83 0.31 8.85
C GLY A 72 22.59 1.81 8.74
N LYS A 73 23.23 2.53 7.81
CA LYS A 73 23.14 3.99 7.67
C LYS A 73 21.97 4.49 6.84
N PHE A 74 21.45 3.67 5.93
CA PHE A 74 20.40 4.06 5.00
C PHE A 74 19.20 3.13 5.04
N LEU A 75 18.03 3.70 4.80
CA LEU A 75 16.83 2.98 4.38
C LEU A 75 16.44 3.46 2.97
N LEU A 76 16.53 2.58 1.98
CA LEU A 76 16.09 2.80 0.62
C LEU A 76 14.67 2.24 0.46
N THR A 77 13.70 3.11 0.17
CA THR A 77 12.34 2.72 -0.20
C THR A 77 12.12 3.03 -1.68
N ILE A 78 11.77 2.05 -2.52
CA ILE A 78 11.53 2.29 -3.95
C ILE A 78 10.33 1.53 -4.52
N TYR A 79 9.75 2.08 -5.58
CA TYR A 79 8.91 1.36 -6.53
C TYR A 79 9.81 0.67 -7.57
N SER A 80 9.57 -0.61 -7.84
CA SER A 80 10.34 -1.43 -8.80
C SER A 80 9.40 -2.27 -9.67
N GLY A 81 9.92 -2.83 -10.77
CA GLY A 81 9.10 -3.51 -11.77
C GLY A 81 8.32 -2.56 -12.67
N VAL A 82 8.72 -1.29 -12.68
CA VAL A 82 8.22 -0.22 -13.55
C VAL A 82 9.39 0.41 -14.30
N TRP A 83 9.09 1.10 -15.41
CA TRP A 83 10.11 1.74 -16.24
C TRP A 83 10.93 2.80 -15.49
N ASN A 84 10.26 3.63 -14.68
CA ASN A 84 10.88 4.68 -13.87
C ASN A 84 10.82 4.31 -12.37
N PRO A 85 11.72 3.45 -11.85
CA PRO A 85 11.81 3.19 -10.42
C PRO A 85 12.18 4.48 -9.69
N HIS A 86 11.48 4.75 -8.59
CA HIS A 86 11.68 5.96 -7.79
C HIS A 86 11.33 5.71 -6.33
N GLY A 87 11.72 6.63 -5.45
CA GLY A 87 11.39 6.60 -4.04
C GLY A 87 12.31 7.50 -3.23
N THR A 88 12.76 7.02 -2.08
CA THR A 88 13.51 7.83 -1.11
C THR A 88 14.64 7.02 -0.47
N LEU A 89 15.81 7.63 -0.36
CA LEU A 89 16.93 7.16 0.44
C LEU A 89 16.93 7.95 1.76
N PHE A 90 16.39 7.36 2.82
CA PHE A 90 16.37 7.95 4.16
C PHE A 90 17.72 7.75 4.86
N TYR A 91 18.15 8.78 5.58
CA TYR A 91 19.26 8.66 6.51
C TYR A 91 18.73 8.04 7.82
N LEU A 92 19.41 7.02 8.34
CA LEU A 92 19.04 6.39 9.62
C LEU A 92 19.81 6.97 10.82
N ASN A 93 20.85 7.75 10.55
CA ASN A 93 21.70 8.38 11.56
C ASN A 93 21.44 9.88 11.75
N LYS A 94 20.62 10.49 10.90
CA LYS A 94 20.20 11.90 10.97
C LYS A 94 18.81 12.05 10.38
N ASP A 95 18.16 13.17 10.63
CA ASP A 95 16.86 13.47 10.04
C ASP A 95 16.98 13.74 8.53
N GLY A 96 15.96 13.33 7.79
CA GLY A 96 15.80 13.59 6.36
C GLY A 96 16.15 12.40 5.46
N GLY A 97 16.30 12.72 4.18
CA GLY A 97 16.60 11.79 3.10
C GLY A 97 16.60 12.52 1.77
N VAL A 98 16.91 11.80 0.71
CA VAL A 98 16.86 12.32 -0.67
C VAL A 98 15.89 11.51 -1.50
N SER A 99 15.12 12.19 -2.34
CA SER A 99 14.33 11.52 -3.38
C SER A 99 15.28 10.93 -4.41
N VAL A 100 14.99 9.71 -4.87
CA VAL A 100 15.78 9.02 -5.88
C VAL A 100 14.88 8.53 -7.01
N GLU A 101 15.38 8.58 -8.23
CA GLU A 101 14.69 8.07 -9.43
C GLU A 101 15.69 7.55 -10.45
N GLY A 102 15.22 6.78 -11.43
CA GLY A 102 16.11 6.30 -12.49
C GLY A 102 15.49 5.24 -13.38
N PHE A 103 16.24 4.16 -13.63
CA PHE A 103 15.89 3.17 -14.65
C PHE A 103 16.09 1.73 -14.17
N GLN A 104 15.22 0.83 -14.65
CA GLN A 104 15.35 -0.60 -14.42
C GLN A 104 15.44 -1.37 -15.74
N LYS A 105 16.53 -2.12 -15.94
CA LYS A 105 16.70 -3.08 -17.05
C LYS A 105 16.81 -4.50 -16.50
N GLY A 106 15.71 -5.25 -16.59
CA GLY A 106 15.63 -6.59 -16.01
C GLY A 106 15.81 -6.54 -14.49
N LEU A 107 16.92 -7.08 -13.98
CA LEU A 107 17.26 -7.02 -12.56
C LEU A 107 18.19 -5.86 -12.20
N ASN A 108 18.76 -5.15 -13.17
CA ASN A 108 19.65 -4.03 -12.88
C ASN A 108 18.83 -2.76 -12.64
N ILE A 109 19.14 -2.05 -11.55
CA ILE A 109 18.55 -0.78 -11.18
C ILE A 109 19.67 0.25 -11.06
N THR A 110 19.45 1.40 -11.69
CA THR A 110 20.29 2.59 -11.54
C THR A 110 19.39 3.72 -11.05
N LEU A 111 19.76 4.36 -9.94
CA LEU A 111 19.04 5.46 -9.32
C LEU A 111 20.00 6.64 -9.11
N LYS A 112 19.47 7.86 -9.22
CA LYS A 112 20.14 9.11 -8.87
C LYS A 112 19.23 9.91 -7.96
N SER A 113 19.82 10.59 -6.98
CA SER A 113 19.09 11.55 -6.18
C SER A 113 18.72 12.77 -7.02
N TYR A 114 17.53 13.29 -6.81
CA TYR A 114 17.00 14.46 -7.49
C TYR A 114 16.80 15.61 -6.49
N ASP A 115 17.23 16.81 -6.85
CA ASP A 115 16.97 18.04 -6.11
C ASP A 115 15.88 18.85 -6.83
N PRO A 116 14.67 18.98 -6.25
CA PRO A 116 13.58 19.70 -6.86
C PRO A 116 13.79 21.22 -6.94
N GLU A 117 14.67 21.80 -6.11
CA GLU A 117 14.93 23.24 -6.12
C GLU A 117 15.86 23.64 -7.27
N VAL A 118 16.77 22.74 -7.66
CA VAL A 118 17.76 22.96 -8.72
C VAL A 118 17.31 22.34 -10.06
N GLY A 119 16.47 21.30 -10.01
CA GLY A 119 15.92 20.63 -11.19
C GLY A 119 16.84 19.56 -11.78
N LEU A 120 16.56 19.16 -13.02
CA LEU A 120 17.18 17.98 -13.67
C LEU A 120 18.69 18.12 -13.92
N GLU A 121 19.23 19.33 -13.92
CA GLU A 121 20.65 19.62 -14.14
C GLU A 121 21.49 19.52 -12.86
N ALA A 122 20.84 19.32 -11.70
CA ALA A 122 21.55 19.18 -10.43
C ALA A 122 22.43 17.92 -10.44
N PRO A 123 23.73 18.03 -10.07
CA PRO A 123 24.53 16.85 -9.83
C PRO A 123 23.90 16.06 -8.66
N PRO A 124 23.75 14.74 -8.77
CA PRO A 124 23.12 13.97 -7.72
C PRO A 124 24.02 13.93 -6.48
N GLU A 125 23.46 14.16 -5.28
CA GLU A 125 24.13 13.87 -4.02
C GLU A 125 24.46 12.37 -3.91
N TYR A 126 23.54 11.49 -4.34
CA TYR A 126 23.71 10.04 -4.37
C TYR A 126 23.41 9.42 -5.73
N ALA A 127 24.21 8.44 -6.12
CA ALA A 127 23.88 7.50 -7.18
C ALA A 127 23.96 6.06 -6.65
N ILE A 128 23.02 5.22 -7.06
CA ILE A 128 22.96 3.81 -6.69
C ILE A 128 22.91 3.01 -7.97
N ASP A 129 23.86 2.08 -8.12
CA ASP A 129 23.87 1.14 -9.24
C ASP A 129 23.94 -0.27 -8.66
N GLY A 130 22.96 -1.12 -8.97
CA GLY A 130 22.89 -2.43 -8.35
C GLY A 130 22.00 -3.43 -9.07
N THR A 131 22.12 -4.68 -8.65
CA THR A 131 21.35 -5.79 -9.19
C THR A 131 20.40 -6.33 -8.13
N LEU A 132 19.12 -6.38 -8.49
CA LEU A 132 18.05 -7.00 -7.73
C LEU A 132 18.24 -8.51 -7.67
N ASN A 133 18.13 -9.05 -6.47
CA ASN A 133 17.88 -10.45 -6.26
C ASN A 133 16.47 -10.61 -5.67
N LEU A 134 15.56 -11.12 -6.50
CA LEU A 134 14.17 -11.29 -6.12
C LEU A 134 13.96 -12.46 -5.14
N ARG A 135 14.91 -13.41 -5.04
CA ARG A 135 14.76 -14.60 -4.17
C ARG A 135 15.03 -14.29 -2.70
N ASN A 136 15.95 -13.37 -2.43
CA ASN A 136 16.27 -12.91 -1.09
C ASN A 136 15.76 -11.48 -0.83
N ASN A 137 15.08 -10.87 -1.81
CA ASN A 137 14.65 -9.48 -1.78
C ASN A 137 15.81 -8.52 -1.41
N THR A 138 16.97 -8.65 -2.04
CA THR A 138 18.10 -7.73 -1.82
C THR A 138 18.44 -6.92 -3.07
N LEU A 139 19.08 -5.78 -2.88
CA LEU A 139 19.79 -5.05 -3.93
C LEU A 139 21.29 -5.04 -3.60
N VAL A 140 22.11 -5.64 -4.45
CA VAL A 140 23.58 -5.67 -4.27
C VAL A 140 24.20 -4.72 -5.29
N GLY A 141 25.00 -3.76 -4.83
CA GLY A 141 25.54 -2.76 -5.74
C GLY A 141 26.53 -1.80 -5.12
N THR A 142 26.63 -0.62 -5.71
CA THR A 142 27.45 0.49 -5.24
C THR A 142 26.59 1.71 -4.96
N VAL A 143 26.87 2.36 -3.84
CA VAL A 143 26.38 3.70 -3.53
C VAL A 143 27.54 4.66 -3.73
N THR A 144 27.34 5.63 -4.61
CA THR A 144 28.25 6.76 -4.80
C THR A 144 27.63 7.97 -4.13
N HIS A 145 28.37 8.59 -3.22
CA HIS A 145 28.01 9.84 -2.57
C HIS A 145 28.92 10.95 -3.12
N TYR A 146 28.37 12.11 -3.48
CA TYR A 146 29.08 13.23 -4.10
C TYR A 146 29.11 14.46 -3.17
N PRO A 147 29.74 14.40 -1.97
CA PRO A 147 29.94 15.59 -1.16
C PRO A 147 30.93 16.53 -1.86
N GLU A 148 30.56 17.79 -2.04
CA GLU A 148 31.45 18.87 -2.46
C GLU A 148 32.33 18.52 -3.69
N GLY A 149 31.76 17.81 -4.66
CA GLY A 149 32.42 17.47 -5.93
C GLY A 149 33.40 16.29 -5.88
N LYS A 150 33.54 15.57 -4.75
CA LYS A 150 34.37 14.35 -4.66
C LYS A 150 33.51 13.11 -4.47
N ALA A 151 33.56 12.19 -5.43
CA ALA A 151 32.83 10.92 -5.34
C ALA A 151 33.46 9.97 -4.31
N THR A 152 32.68 9.55 -3.32
CA THR A 152 33.00 8.41 -2.46
C THR A 152 32.14 7.23 -2.88
N ILE A 153 32.78 6.13 -3.30
CA ILE A 153 32.10 4.93 -3.80
C ILE A 153 32.18 3.84 -2.74
N LYS A 154 31.05 3.23 -2.42
CA LYS A 154 30.98 2.13 -1.46
C LYS A 154 30.14 0.98 -2.01
N LYS A 155 30.72 -0.23 -2.02
CA LYS A 155 29.94 -1.46 -2.20
C LYS A 155 28.98 -1.61 -1.02
N THR A 156 27.70 -1.80 -1.33
CA THR A 156 26.63 -1.83 -0.36
C THR A 156 25.66 -2.94 -0.73
N THR A 157 25.31 -3.77 0.24
CA THR A 157 24.15 -4.66 0.15
C THR A 157 22.98 -4.04 0.88
N PHE A 158 21.89 -3.84 0.15
CA PHE A 158 20.60 -3.43 0.70
C PHE A 158 19.79 -4.69 0.99
N ASN A 159 19.58 -4.95 2.28
CA ASN A 159 18.82 -6.10 2.79
C ASN A 159 17.38 -5.68 3.11
N PRO A 160 16.39 -6.60 3.05
CA PRO A 160 15.03 -6.35 3.53
C PRO A 160 15.03 -5.66 4.89
N ALA A 161 14.30 -4.55 5.00
CA ALA A 161 14.16 -3.84 6.28
C ALA A 161 13.60 -4.78 7.38
N ILE A 162 12.77 -5.74 6.98
CA ILE A 162 12.22 -6.80 7.83
C ILE A 162 12.59 -8.14 7.18
N PRO A 163 13.67 -8.79 7.64
CA PRO A 163 14.14 -10.04 7.04
C PRO A 163 13.24 -11.21 7.46
N ILE A 164 12.98 -12.11 6.51
CA ILE A 164 12.27 -13.38 6.72
C ILE A 164 13.08 -14.53 6.13
N LYS A 165 12.82 -15.74 6.61
CA LYS A 165 13.59 -16.93 6.20
C LYS A 165 13.38 -17.32 4.73
N THR A 166 12.19 -17.11 4.20
CA THR A 166 11.83 -17.55 2.84
C THR A 166 10.84 -16.59 2.22
N TYR A 167 11.20 -16.03 1.08
CA TYR A 167 10.37 -15.11 0.31
C TYR A 167 9.55 -15.88 -0.73
N PRO A 168 8.24 -16.07 -0.53
CA PRO A 168 7.42 -16.67 -1.56
C PRO A 168 7.36 -15.76 -2.78
N GLN A 169 7.47 -16.36 -3.97
CA GLN A 169 7.39 -15.64 -5.22
C GLN A 169 6.07 -15.97 -5.93
N PHE A 170 5.30 -14.92 -6.23
CA PHE A 170 4.03 -15.05 -6.92
C PHE A 170 4.04 -14.36 -8.28
N VAL A 171 3.20 -14.88 -9.17
CA VAL A 171 2.75 -14.23 -10.40
C VAL A 171 1.25 -14.08 -10.28
N PHE A 172 0.72 -12.91 -10.63
CA PHE A 172 -0.71 -12.65 -10.60
C PHE A 172 -1.26 -12.66 -12.02
N LYS A 173 -2.38 -13.35 -12.23
CA LYS A 173 -3.17 -13.24 -13.47
C LYS A 173 -4.52 -12.62 -13.14
N TYR A 174 -4.86 -11.58 -13.89
CA TYR A 174 -6.03 -10.76 -13.65
C TYR A 174 -7.14 -11.15 -14.61
N TYR A 175 -8.35 -11.32 -14.09
CA TYR A 175 -9.52 -11.67 -14.88
C TYR A 175 -10.67 -10.73 -14.56
N GLY A 176 -11.42 -10.37 -15.58
CA GLY A 176 -12.47 -9.37 -15.46
C GLY A 176 -13.20 -9.11 -16.77
N PHE A 177 -13.77 -7.93 -16.91
CA PHE A 177 -14.52 -7.51 -18.09
C PHE A 177 -14.18 -6.07 -18.45
N ASP A 178 -14.47 -5.66 -19.69
CA ASP A 178 -14.34 -4.26 -20.07
C ASP A 178 -15.54 -3.45 -19.57
N ASN A 179 -15.24 -2.28 -19.01
CA ASN A 179 -16.25 -1.33 -18.60
C ASN A 179 -16.44 -0.28 -19.69
N ASP A 180 -17.52 -0.45 -20.47
CA ASP A 180 -17.87 0.42 -21.59
C ASP A 180 -18.04 1.90 -21.19
N ARG A 181 -18.30 2.17 -19.90
CA ARG A 181 -18.51 3.53 -19.40
C ARG A 181 -17.22 4.34 -19.26
N TRP A 182 -16.10 3.66 -19.00
CA TRP A 182 -14.84 4.31 -18.60
C TRP A 182 -13.65 3.94 -19.49
N TYR A 183 -13.88 3.13 -20.53
CA TYR A 183 -12.82 2.56 -21.38
C TYR A 183 -11.69 1.88 -20.58
N ARG A 184 -12.04 1.35 -19.40
CA ARG A 184 -11.12 0.64 -18.50
C ARG A 184 -11.68 -0.74 -18.21
N SER A 185 -10.81 -1.72 -18.06
CA SER A 185 -11.23 -3.04 -17.59
C SER A 185 -11.47 -3.01 -16.07
N THR A 186 -12.38 -3.84 -15.60
CA THR A 186 -12.66 -4.09 -14.18
C THR A 186 -12.24 -5.51 -13.87
N ILE A 187 -11.34 -5.69 -12.89
CA ILE A 187 -10.89 -7.00 -12.42
C ILE A 187 -11.88 -7.53 -11.37
N THR A 188 -12.31 -8.77 -11.51
CA THR A 188 -13.19 -9.47 -10.56
C THR A 188 -12.58 -10.74 -9.98
N ARG A 189 -11.45 -11.19 -10.55
CA ARG A 189 -10.68 -12.32 -10.05
C ARG A 189 -9.19 -12.12 -10.26
N VAL A 190 -8.41 -12.52 -9.26
CA VAL A 190 -6.95 -12.68 -9.36
C VAL A 190 -6.58 -14.13 -9.09
N ASP A 191 -5.93 -14.77 -10.05
CA ASP A 191 -5.28 -16.06 -9.81
C ASP A 191 -3.86 -15.80 -9.29
N VAL A 192 -3.57 -16.29 -8.08
CA VAL A 192 -2.26 -16.25 -7.45
C VAL A 192 -1.51 -17.51 -7.84
N ILE A 193 -0.41 -17.36 -8.57
CA ILE A 193 0.38 -18.46 -9.11
C ILE A 193 1.72 -18.50 -8.40
N ASN A 194 2.09 -19.65 -7.83
CA ASN A 194 3.44 -19.83 -7.30
C ASN A 194 4.45 -19.83 -8.46
N LYS A 195 5.46 -18.95 -8.39
CA LYS A 195 6.39 -18.73 -9.50
C LYS A 195 7.31 -19.91 -9.75
N ASP A 196 7.66 -20.71 -8.73
CA ASP A 196 8.53 -21.87 -8.89
C ASP A 196 7.74 -23.06 -9.44
N THR A 197 6.57 -23.36 -8.89
CA THR A 197 5.76 -24.55 -9.28
C THR A 197 4.82 -24.31 -10.46
N LYS A 198 4.58 -23.04 -10.84
CA LYS A 198 3.62 -22.59 -11.87
C LYS A 198 2.16 -22.98 -11.60
N LYS A 199 1.83 -23.44 -10.39
CA LYS A 199 0.48 -23.81 -10.00
C LYS A 199 -0.28 -22.61 -9.43
N VAL A 200 -1.57 -22.52 -9.76
CA VAL A 200 -2.50 -21.61 -9.06
C VAL A 200 -2.64 -22.12 -7.63
N VAL A 201 -2.23 -21.30 -6.66
CA VAL A 201 -2.29 -21.62 -5.22
C VAL A 201 -3.50 -20.99 -4.55
N GLN A 202 -4.07 -19.94 -5.14
CA GLN A 202 -5.26 -19.27 -4.64
C GLN A 202 -5.98 -18.52 -5.76
N LYS A 203 -7.30 -18.40 -5.65
CA LYS A 203 -8.12 -17.49 -6.46
C LYS A 203 -8.76 -16.46 -5.54
N LEU A 204 -8.49 -15.19 -5.78
CA LEU A 204 -9.07 -14.07 -5.04
C LEU A 204 -10.29 -13.58 -5.82
N THR A 205 -11.45 -13.53 -5.17
CA THR A 205 -12.74 -13.12 -5.77
C THR A 205 -13.57 -12.32 -4.78
N GLY A 206 -14.76 -11.86 -5.19
CA GLY A 206 -15.69 -11.11 -4.33
C GLY A 206 -15.36 -9.62 -4.23
N PHE A 207 -14.86 -9.05 -5.33
CA PHE A 207 -14.53 -7.65 -5.49
C PHE A 207 -14.63 -7.19 -6.93
N GLU A 208 -14.64 -5.88 -7.14
CA GLU A 208 -14.48 -5.20 -8.41
C GLU A 208 -13.42 -4.10 -8.24
N VAL A 209 -12.30 -4.22 -8.96
CA VAL A 209 -11.14 -3.32 -8.82
C VAL A 209 -10.68 -2.82 -10.18
N ASP A 210 -10.12 -1.60 -10.21
CA ASP A 210 -9.63 -0.96 -11.42
C ASP A 210 -8.44 -1.74 -11.99
N ALA A 211 -8.38 -1.89 -13.32
CA ALA A 211 -7.36 -2.69 -14.00
C ALA A 211 -6.08 -1.92 -14.37
N HIS A 212 -5.90 -0.68 -13.92
CA HIS A 212 -4.74 0.14 -14.27
C HIS A 212 -3.45 -0.36 -13.62
N SER A 213 -3.44 -0.48 -12.29
CA SER A 213 -2.26 -0.96 -11.57
C SER A 213 -2.60 -1.57 -10.22
N THR A 214 -1.68 -2.40 -9.73
CA THR A 214 -1.77 -3.09 -8.44
C THR A 214 -0.44 -2.98 -7.71
N ARG A 215 -0.49 -2.95 -6.38
CA ARG A 215 0.69 -2.80 -5.53
C ARG A 215 1.06 -4.15 -4.93
N TYR A 216 2.33 -4.51 -4.99
CA TYR A 216 2.89 -5.65 -4.28
C TYR A 216 3.87 -5.12 -3.23
N VAL A 217 3.49 -5.20 -1.96
CA VAL A 217 4.13 -4.41 -0.90
C VAL A 217 3.95 -5.06 0.46
N ASP A 218 4.98 -5.03 1.31
CA ASP A 218 4.81 -5.37 2.74
C ASP A 218 4.03 -4.24 3.42
N MET A 219 2.71 -4.40 3.50
CA MET A 219 1.84 -3.38 4.05
C MET A 219 1.87 -3.43 5.56
N ASN A 220 1.79 -4.62 6.16
CA ASN A 220 1.64 -4.83 7.60
C ASN A 220 2.96 -4.95 8.39
N TYR A 221 4.10 -4.76 7.71
CA TYR A 221 5.45 -4.79 8.26
C TYR A 221 5.82 -6.14 8.89
N ASP A 222 5.46 -7.25 8.24
CA ASP A 222 5.82 -8.60 8.67
C ASP A 222 6.91 -9.26 7.78
N GLY A 223 7.39 -8.54 6.77
CA GLY A 223 8.43 -8.96 5.82
C GLY A 223 7.89 -9.74 4.61
N TYR A 224 6.61 -10.10 4.58
CA TYR A 224 5.96 -10.71 3.43
C TYR A 224 5.28 -9.65 2.57
N PHE A 225 5.28 -9.85 1.26
CA PHE A 225 4.62 -8.93 0.34
C PHE A 225 3.13 -9.24 0.24
N ASP A 226 2.32 -8.21 0.38
CA ASP A 226 0.88 -8.19 0.26
C ASP A 226 0.45 -7.68 -1.11
N LEU A 227 -0.79 -7.95 -1.50
CA LEU A 227 -1.39 -7.43 -2.73
C LEU A 227 -2.44 -6.36 -2.40
N VAL A 228 -2.26 -5.15 -2.93
CA VAL A 228 -3.19 -4.03 -2.75
C VAL A 228 -3.82 -3.66 -4.09
N LEU A 229 -5.15 -3.57 -4.11
CA LEU A 229 -5.96 -3.34 -5.30
C LEU A 229 -6.83 -2.09 -5.12
N ASN A 230 -6.93 -1.23 -6.13
CA ASN A 230 -7.77 -0.03 -6.08
C ASN A 230 -9.21 -0.37 -6.51
N VAL A 231 -10.22 0.02 -5.72
CA VAL A 231 -11.63 -0.32 -6.03
C VAL A 231 -12.09 0.42 -7.29
N ALA A 232 -12.85 -0.26 -8.16
CA ALA A 232 -13.37 0.32 -9.40
C ALA A 232 -14.61 1.20 -9.13
N GLU A 233 -14.40 2.39 -8.56
CA GLU A 233 -15.45 3.39 -8.37
C GLU A 233 -15.11 4.69 -9.13
N GLY A 234 -15.81 4.95 -10.24
CA GLY A 234 -15.65 6.19 -11.03
C GLY A 234 -14.28 6.37 -11.68
N ASP A 235 -13.87 7.64 -11.88
CA ASP A 235 -12.57 7.99 -12.48
C ASP A 235 -11.38 7.84 -11.51
N HIS A 236 -11.66 7.91 -10.20
CA HIS A 236 -10.69 7.73 -9.12
C HIS A 236 -11.39 7.26 -7.84
N SER A 237 -10.94 6.15 -7.26
CA SER A 237 -11.40 5.69 -5.94
C SER A 237 -10.28 5.82 -4.92
N ASP A 238 -10.61 6.38 -3.77
CA ASP A 238 -9.73 6.38 -2.59
C ASP A 238 -9.86 5.08 -1.77
N LYS A 239 -10.61 4.10 -2.26
CA LYS A 239 -10.81 2.82 -1.57
C LYS A 239 -9.87 1.76 -2.13
N TYR A 240 -9.33 0.96 -1.22
CA TYR A 240 -8.40 -0.11 -1.55
C TYR A 240 -8.80 -1.42 -0.86
N ILE A 241 -8.48 -2.53 -1.52
CA ILE A 241 -8.58 -3.88 -0.99
C ILE A 241 -7.19 -4.37 -0.65
N TYR A 242 -7.02 -4.84 0.59
CA TYR A 242 -5.74 -5.28 1.13
C TYR A 242 -5.76 -6.79 1.35
N TRP A 243 -5.10 -7.50 0.45
CA TRP A 243 -4.87 -8.93 0.56
C TRP A 243 -3.50 -9.16 1.22
N LEU A 244 -3.51 -9.43 2.52
CA LEU A 244 -2.27 -9.64 3.28
C LEU A 244 -1.83 -11.10 3.19
N TYR A 245 -0.55 -11.36 2.95
CA TYR A 245 -0.05 -12.73 2.90
C TYR A 245 0.14 -13.28 4.32
N ASP A 246 -0.64 -14.29 4.70
CA ASP A 246 -0.44 -15.01 5.95
C ASP A 246 0.53 -16.18 5.73
N PRO A 247 1.75 -16.14 6.32
CA PRO A 247 2.73 -17.21 6.16
C PRO A 247 2.34 -18.52 6.85
N GLN A 248 1.43 -18.50 7.84
CA GLN A 248 0.96 -19.71 8.52
C GLN A 248 0.02 -20.50 7.60
N SER A 249 -1.01 -19.86 7.07
CA SER A 249 -1.95 -20.50 6.13
C SER A 249 -1.44 -20.55 4.69
N LYS A 250 -0.36 -19.81 4.37
CA LYS A 250 0.23 -19.62 3.03
C LYS A 250 -0.76 -19.05 2.02
N LYS A 251 -1.66 -18.18 2.48
CA LYS A 251 -2.74 -17.59 1.68
C LYS A 251 -2.78 -16.08 1.87
N PHE A 252 -3.27 -15.40 0.86
CA PHE A 252 -3.68 -14.00 0.95
C PHE A 252 -5.04 -13.89 1.65
N VAL A 253 -5.16 -13.03 2.66
CA VAL A 253 -6.35 -12.83 3.50
C VAL A 253 -6.72 -11.35 3.50
N ARG A 254 -8.02 -11.03 3.37
CA ARG A 254 -8.49 -9.64 3.39
C ARG A 254 -8.30 -8.99 4.76
N ASN A 255 -7.75 -7.80 4.80
CA ASN A 255 -7.64 -7.01 6.02
C ASN A 255 -8.71 -5.91 6.09
N LYS A 256 -9.74 -6.13 6.91
CA LYS A 256 -10.86 -5.20 7.06
C LYS A 256 -10.50 -3.89 7.75
N THR A 257 -9.48 -3.87 8.60
CA THR A 257 -9.03 -2.65 9.26
C THR A 257 -8.43 -1.67 8.27
N LEU A 258 -7.58 -2.16 7.35
CA LEU A 258 -7.00 -1.35 6.27
C LEU A 258 -8.04 -0.96 5.21
N GLU A 259 -9.00 -1.85 4.90
CA GLU A 259 -10.09 -1.52 3.96
C GLU A 259 -11.06 -0.45 4.47
N ALA A 260 -11.07 -0.18 5.78
CA ALA A 260 -11.94 0.82 6.39
C ALA A 260 -11.37 2.25 6.33
N VAL A 261 -10.10 2.43 5.96
CA VAL A 261 -9.48 3.75 5.80
C VAL A 261 -9.47 4.17 4.33
N LEU A 262 -9.60 5.48 4.08
CA LEU A 262 -9.61 6.06 2.75
C LEU A 262 -8.25 6.69 2.41
N GLY A 263 -7.86 6.56 1.15
CA GLY A 263 -6.69 7.22 0.59
C GLY A 263 -5.54 6.26 0.32
N TYR A 264 -4.59 6.76 -0.47
CA TYR A 264 -3.37 6.02 -0.78
C TYR A 264 -2.44 5.99 0.44
N ALA A 265 -2.00 4.80 0.84
CA ALA A 265 -1.08 4.65 1.97
C ALA A 265 0.31 5.21 1.64
N THR A 266 0.71 6.30 2.29
CA THR A 266 2.11 6.71 2.43
C THR A 266 2.74 5.93 3.57
N ARG A 267 3.72 5.07 3.27
CA ARG A 267 4.32 4.14 4.22
C ARG A 267 5.61 4.69 4.83
N TYR A 268 5.81 4.42 6.13
CA TYR A 268 7.03 4.70 6.88
C TYR A 268 7.49 3.41 7.59
N PRO A 269 8.15 2.48 6.87
CA PRO A 269 8.49 1.16 7.40
C PRO A 269 9.35 1.22 8.67
N HIS A 270 10.32 2.14 8.74
CA HIS A 270 11.18 2.34 9.91
C HIS A 270 10.42 2.80 11.17
N LYS A 271 9.20 3.32 11.01
CA LYS A 271 8.29 3.71 12.12
C LYS A 271 7.13 2.73 12.28
N GLN A 272 7.05 1.72 11.42
CA GLN A 272 5.91 0.82 11.25
C GLN A 272 4.57 1.59 11.22
N LEU A 273 4.54 2.64 10.39
CA LEU A 273 3.45 3.61 10.34
C LEU A 273 3.02 3.84 8.89
N ALA A 274 1.72 3.88 8.65
CA ALA A 274 1.14 4.26 7.37
C ALA A 274 0.20 5.45 7.57
N ARG A 275 0.39 6.50 6.75
CA ARG A 275 -0.52 7.63 6.65
C ARG A 275 -1.42 7.46 5.44
N PHE A 276 -2.68 7.82 5.63
CA PHE A 276 -3.74 7.86 4.65
C PHE A 276 -4.27 9.31 4.61
N ASN A 277 -5.40 9.57 3.95
CA ASN A 277 -5.95 10.93 3.81
C ASN A 277 -6.05 11.64 5.18
N ASP A 278 -6.97 11.18 6.03
CA ASP A 278 -7.22 11.75 7.37
C ASP A 278 -6.72 10.86 8.50
N ASP A 279 -6.16 9.69 8.17
CA ASP A 279 -5.84 8.64 9.12
C ASP A 279 -4.35 8.35 9.21
N THR A 280 -3.88 8.11 10.43
CA THR A 280 -2.57 7.50 10.67
C THR A 280 -2.76 6.18 11.39
N LEU A 281 -2.25 5.10 10.80
CA LEU A 281 -2.21 3.78 11.41
C LEU A 281 -0.78 3.44 11.82
N LYS A 282 -0.62 2.92 13.03
CA LYS A 282 0.65 2.38 13.52
C LYS A 282 0.50 0.90 13.83
N ARG A 283 1.53 0.12 13.50
CA ARG A 283 1.62 -1.28 13.87
C ARG A 283 2.03 -1.40 15.34
N VAL A 284 1.21 -2.08 16.13
CA VAL A 284 1.45 -2.34 17.57
C VAL A 284 1.00 -3.77 17.84
N ASP A 285 1.90 -4.60 18.37
CA ASP A 285 1.64 -6.02 18.69
C ASP A 285 1.08 -6.83 17.52
N GLY A 286 1.57 -6.58 16.30
CA GLY A 286 1.05 -7.26 15.11
C GLY A 286 -0.39 -6.87 14.75
N GLN A 287 -0.87 -5.71 15.22
CA GLN A 287 -2.17 -5.16 14.86
C GLN A 287 -2.07 -3.71 14.40
N TRP A 288 -2.97 -3.30 13.51
CA TRP A 288 -3.09 -1.89 13.12
C TRP A 288 -3.93 -1.16 14.14
N LYS A 289 -3.36 -0.08 14.71
CA LYS A 289 -4.07 0.81 15.63
C LYS A 289 -4.06 2.20 15.05
N ARG A 290 -5.22 2.85 15.03
CA ARG A 290 -5.33 4.27 14.67
C ARG A 290 -4.66 5.09 15.76
N VAL A 291 -3.79 6.01 15.35
CA VAL A 291 -3.12 6.95 16.25
C VAL A 291 -3.51 8.38 15.86
N PRO A 292 -3.62 9.31 16.81
CA PRO A 292 -3.92 10.70 16.49
C PRO A 292 -2.93 11.23 15.46
N CYS A 293 -3.45 11.94 14.46
CA CYS A 293 -2.64 12.80 13.62
C CYS A 293 -2.05 13.91 14.50
N CYS A 294 -0.78 14.21 14.30
CA CYS A 294 -0.03 15.23 15.03
C CYS A 294 -0.72 16.60 14.94
#